data_AF-A0A7Y2J886-F1
#
_entry.id   AF-A0A7Y2J886-F1
#
_cell.length_a   1.000
_cell.length_b   1.000
_cell.length_c   1.000
_cell.angle_alpha   90.00
_cell.angle_beta   90.00
_cell.angle_gamma   90.00
#
_symmetry.space_group_name_H-M   'P 1'
#
loop_
_entity.id
_entity.type
_entity.pdbx_description
1 polymer ?
#
loop_
_entity_poly.entity_id
_entity_poly.type
_entity_poly.pdbx_seq_one_letter_code
_entity_poly.pdbx_strand_id
1 'polypeptide(L)'
;MKNGCACSHIHQKPSAPTNLTLHQALVINVPIGCGEVAVFPGDIIVGDHDGVMVIPQNIIDEVVQECLQMELFESFVIEKVNQGNTIIGLYPPTDEKVLEEFEAWKSSQSEP
;
A
#
# COMPACT_ATOMS: atom_id res chain seq x y z
N MET A 1 19.10 -18.98 9.76
CA MET A 1 17.90 -18.14 9.91
C MET A 1 18.17 -17.09 10.99
N LYS A 2 19.02 -16.11 10.68
CA LYS A 2 19.34 -14.96 11.53
C LYS A 2 19.62 -13.81 10.57
N ASN A 3 19.01 -12.65 10.82
CA ASN A 3 18.95 -11.40 10.05
C ASN A 3 17.57 -11.22 9.40
N GLY A 4 16.71 -10.43 10.07
CA GLY A 4 15.35 -10.10 9.65
C GLY A 4 15.32 -9.13 8.47
N CYS A 5 15.82 -9.57 7.31
CA CYS A 5 15.68 -8.84 6.06
C CYS A 5 14.30 -9.16 5.46
N ALA A 6 13.51 -8.13 5.13
CA ALA A 6 12.26 -8.32 4.40
C ALA A 6 12.58 -8.61 2.92
N CYS A 7 12.12 -9.76 2.43
CA CYS A 7 12.28 -10.18 1.04
C CYS A 7 10.94 -10.64 0.46
N SER A 8 10.43 -9.90 -0.52
CA SER A 8 9.24 -10.26 -1.30
C SER A 8 9.63 -11.08 -2.53
N HIS A 9 9.03 -12.25 -2.72
CA HIS A 9 9.39 -13.21 -3.77
C HIS A 9 8.25 -14.20 -4.03
N ILE A 10 8.06 -14.59 -5.29
CA ILE A 10 6.96 -15.49 -5.71
C ILE A 10 7.20 -16.94 -5.24
N HIS A 11 8.46 -17.36 -5.10
CA HIS A 11 8.83 -18.73 -4.76
C HIS A 11 9.73 -18.77 -3.52
N GLN A 12 9.39 -19.64 -2.57
CA GLN A 12 10.17 -19.86 -1.33
C GLN A 12 11.49 -20.62 -1.54
N LYS A 13 11.90 -20.88 -2.78
CA LYS A 13 13.18 -21.51 -3.08
C LYS A 13 14.27 -20.45 -3.14
N PRO A 14 15.52 -20.80 -2.76
CA PRO A 14 16.65 -19.90 -2.97
C PRO A 14 16.69 -19.47 -4.43
N SER A 15 16.86 -18.17 -4.67
CA SER A 15 17.20 -17.69 -6.01
C SER A 15 18.44 -18.44 -6.48
N ALA A 16 18.46 -18.85 -7.74
CA ALA A 16 19.62 -19.50 -8.30
C ALA A 16 20.85 -18.62 -8.07
N PRO A 17 21.97 -19.16 -7.56
CA PRO A 17 23.15 -18.38 -7.25
C PRO A 17 23.65 -17.69 -8.52
N THR A 18 24.19 -16.49 -8.39
CA THR A 18 24.82 -15.76 -9.49
C THR A 18 25.91 -16.64 -10.10
N ASN A 19 25.68 -17.08 -11.33
CA ASN A 19 26.57 -17.92 -12.11
C ASN A 19 26.76 -17.21 -13.45
N LEU A 20 28.00 -16.85 -13.79
CA LEU A 20 28.32 -16.05 -14.99
C LEU A 20 27.85 -16.69 -16.31
N THR A 21 27.57 -18.00 -16.30
CA THR A 21 27.04 -18.73 -17.45
C THR A 21 25.50 -18.79 -17.48
N LEU A 22 24.82 -18.62 -16.34
CA LEU A 22 23.36 -18.83 -16.21
C LEU A 22 22.59 -17.58 -15.73
N HIS A 23 23.03 -16.97 -14.64
CA HIS A 23 22.39 -15.80 -14.03
C HIS A 23 23.46 -14.76 -13.71
N GLN A 24 23.58 -13.75 -14.55
CA GLN A 24 24.50 -12.64 -14.38
C GLN A 24 23.75 -11.30 -14.36
N ALA A 25 24.20 -10.39 -13.52
CA ALA A 25 23.73 -9.00 -13.57
C ALA A 25 24.31 -8.33 -14.82
N LEU A 26 23.44 -7.96 -15.76
CA LEU A 26 23.85 -7.29 -16.99
C LEU A 26 23.87 -5.76 -16.86
N VAL A 27 22.90 -5.23 -16.12
CA VAL A 27 22.61 -3.79 -16.03
C VAL A 27 22.10 -3.44 -14.64
N ILE A 28 22.34 -2.20 -14.22
CA ILE A 28 21.94 -1.65 -12.92
C ILE A 28 21.30 -0.28 -13.18
N ASN A 29 20.26 0.08 -12.43
CA ASN A 29 19.55 1.36 -12.54
C ASN A 29 19.02 1.64 -13.95
N VAL A 30 18.43 0.63 -14.58
CA VAL A 30 17.66 0.78 -15.82
C VAL A 30 16.21 0.39 -15.57
N PRO A 31 15.25 0.89 -16.39
CA PRO A 31 13.87 0.44 -16.30
C PRO A 31 13.76 -1.07 -16.52
N ILE A 32 12.95 -1.74 -15.70
CA ILE A 32 12.68 -3.18 -15.81
C ILE A 32 11.18 -3.45 -15.80
N GLY A 33 10.78 -4.61 -16.32
CA GLY A 33 9.46 -5.18 -16.05
C GLY A 33 9.56 -6.19 -14.89
N CYS A 34 8.71 -6.06 -13.88
CA CYS A 34 8.60 -7.03 -12.78
C CYS A 34 7.11 -7.22 -12.43
N GLY A 35 6.63 -8.46 -12.46
CA GLY A 35 5.21 -8.76 -12.17
C GLY A 35 4.24 -8.06 -13.11
N GLU A 36 4.57 -7.98 -14.41
CA GLU A 36 3.79 -7.28 -15.44
C GLU A 36 3.69 -5.75 -15.25
N VAL A 37 4.45 -5.18 -14.32
CA VAL A 37 4.52 -3.74 -14.04
C VAL A 37 5.89 -3.19 -14.46
N ALA A 38 5.91 -1.97 -15.01
CA ALA A 38 7.14 -1.24 -15.29
C ALA A 38 7.67 -0.59 -14.01
N VAL A 39 8.96 -0.81 -13.71
CA VAL A 39 9.66 -0.23 -12.56
C VAL A 39 10.80 0.62 -13.07
N PHE A 40 10.78 1.90 -12.73
CA PHE A 40 11.81 2.86 -13.10
C PHE A 40 12.75 3.12 -11.92
N PRO A 41 14.03 3.43 -12.18
CA PRO A 41 14.93 3.89 -11.14
C PRO A 41 14.37 5.15 -10.46
N GLY A 42 14.18 5.10 -9.13
CA GLY A 42 13.62 6.19 -8.33
C GLY A 42 12.19 5.96 -7.86
N ASP A 43 11.48 4.96 -8.41
CA ASP A 43 10.15 4.59 -7.92
C ASP A 43 10.19 4.08 -6.48
N ILE A 44 9.12 4.33 -5.73
CA ILE A 44 8.98 3.92 -4.34
C ILE A 44 8.39 2.51 -4.34
N ILE A 45 9.03 1.61 -3.59
CA ILE A 45 8.56 0.24 -3.41
C ILE A 45 7.99 0.09 -2.00
N VAL A 46 6.70 -0.25 -1.91
CA VAL A 46 6.02 -0.55 -0.66
C VAL A 46 5.70 -2.03 -0.64
N GLY A 47 6.03 -2.72 0.45
CA GLY A 47 5.74 -4.16 0.56
C GLY A 47 5.26 -4.52 1.97
N ASP A 48 4.22 -5.33 2.02
CA ASP A 48 3.58 -5.83 3.24
C ASP A 48 3.30 -7.34 3.14
N HIS A 49 2.31 -7.83 3.90
CA HIS A 49 1.90 -9.23 3.86
C HIS A 49 1.03 -9.59 2.66
N ASP A 50 0.36 -8.61 2.06
CA ASP A 50 -0.54 -8.80 0.92
C ASP A 50 0.22 -8.73 -0.41
N GLY A 51 1.31 -7.96 -0.47
CA GLY A 51 2.19 -7.97 -1.63
C GLY A 51 3.20 -6.83 -1.70
N VAL A 52 3.50 -6.42 -2.92
CA VAL A 52 4.42 -5.32 -3.24
C VAL A 52 3.75 -4.41 -4.25
N MET A 53 3.84 -3.10 -4.00
CA MET A 53 3.35 -2.04 -4.87
C MET A 53 4.52 -1.18 -5.34
N VAL A 54 4.44 -0.75 -6.60
CA VAL A 54 5.36 0.19 -7.22
C VAL A 54 4.64 1.52 -7.35
N ILE A 55 5.16 2.56 -6.70
CA ILE A 55 4.58 3.91 -6.75
C ILE A 55 5.54 4.81 -7.55
N PRO A 56 5.09 5.33 -8.71
CA PRO A 56 5.90 6.25 -9.50
C PRO A 56 6.29 7.50 -8.71
N GLN A 57 7.55 7.89 -8.80
CA GLN A 57 8.09 9.02 -8.02
C GLN A 57 7.34 10.34 -8.26
N ASN A 58 6.80 10.54 -9.45
CA ASN A 58 6.16 11.79 -9.85
C ASN A 58 4.75 12.00 -9.24
N ILE A 59 4.13 10.96 -8.69
CA ILE A 59 2.78 11.04 -8.09
C ILE A 59 2.77 10.74 -6.59
N ILE A 60 3.95 10.55 -5.98
CA ILE A 60 4.05 10.10 -4.59
C ILE A 60 3.32 11.01 -3.61
N ASP A 61 3.41 12.34 -3.79
CA ASP A 61 2.77 13.30 -2.90
C ASP A 61 1.24 13.20 -2.97
N GLU A 62 0.68 13.03 -4.16
CA GLU A 62 -0.76 12.83 -4.37
C GLU A 62 -1.24 11.53 -3.73
N VAL A 63 -0.53 10.43 -3.97
CA VAL A 63 -0.83 9.12 -3.39
C VAL A 63 -0.80 9.18 -1.85
N VAL A 64 0.20 9.83 -1.26
CA VAL A 64 0.29 9.98 0.20
C VAL A 64 -0.90 10.76 0.75
N GLN A 65 -1.31 11.86 0.10
CA GLN A 65 -2.47 12.64 0.55
C GLN A 65 -3.78 11.84 0.48
N GLU A 66 -4.00 11.09 -0.59
CA GLU A 66 -5.19 10.23 -0.72
C GLU A 66 -5.18 9.09 0.30
N CYS A 67 -4.04 8.40 0.48
CA CYS A 67 -3.92 7.31 1.46
C CYS A 67 -4.22 7.79 2.89
N LEU A 68 -3.75 8.97 3.29
CA LEU A 68 -4.04 9.53 4.61
C LEU A 68 -5.53 9.80 4.81
N GLN A 69 -6.23 10.27 3.79
CA GLN A 69 -7.68 10.50 3.86
C GLN A 69 -8.44 9.17 3.97
N MET A 70 -8.02 8.16 3.20
CA MET A 70 -8.59 6.82 3.27
C MET A 70 -8.38 6.16 4.63
N GLU A 71 -7.18 6.24 5.21
CA GLU A 71 -6.85 5.66 6.53
C GLU A 71 -7.69 6.30 7.65
N LEU A 72 -7.90 7.62 7.59
CA LEU A 72 -8.79 8.32 8.51
C LEU A 72 -10.25 7.85 8.38
N PHE A 73 -10.73 7.69 7.15
CA PHE A 73 -12.08 7.18 6.91
C PHE A 73 -12.25 5.73 7.35
N GLU A 74 -11.26 4.87 7.09
CA GLU A 74 -11.27 3.48 7.52
C GLU A 74 -11.31 3.37 9.05
N SER A 75 -10.56 4.21 9.77
CA SER A 75 -10.61 4.28 11.24
C SER A 75 -12.02 4.58 11.75
N PHE A 76 -12.72 5.54 11.13
CA PHE A 76 -14.11 5.86 11.44
C PHE A 76 -15.06 4.69 11.15
N VAL A 77 -14.90 4.04 9.99
CA VAL A 77 -15.72 2.88 9.59
C VAL A 77 -15.56 1.73 10.58
N ILE A 78 -14.32 1.43 10.98
CA ILE A 78 -14.01 0.41 11.98
C ILE A 78 -14.70 0.74 13.32
N GLU A 79 -14.65 1.99 13.77
CA GLU A 79 -15.32 2.43 14.99
C GLU A 79 -16.84 2.21 14.92
N LYS A 80 -17.47 2.62 13.80
CA LYS A 80 -18.92 2.45 13.60
C LYS A 80 -19.33 0.98 13.54
N VAL A 81 -18.56 0.13 12.87
CA VAL A 81 -18.81 -1.31 12.82
C VAL A 81 -18.69 -1.93 14.21
N ASN A 82 -17.69 -1.54 15.01
CA ASN A 82 -17.54 -2.02 16.38
C ASN A 82 -18.69 -1.57 17.31
N GLN A 83 -19.33 -0.44 17.01
CA GLN A 83 -20.55 0.02 17.69
C GLN A 83 -21.82 -0.73 17.25
N GLY A 84 -21.72 -1.65 16.29
CA GLY A 84 -22.83 -2.48 15.81
C GLY A 84 -23.58 -1.91 14.60
N ASN A 85 -23.05 -0.89 13.91
CA ASN A 85 -23.65 -0.40 12.67
C ASN A 85 -23.48 -1.41 11.52
N THR A 86 -24.44 -1.41 10.59
CA THR A 86 -24.35 -2.22 9.37
C THR A 86 -23.29 -1.67 8.41
N ILE A 87 -22.65 -2.56 7.66
CA ILE A 87 -21.66 -2.21 6.63
C ILE A 87 -22.35 -1.63 5.38
N ILE A 88 -23.58 -2.09 5.10
CA ILE A 88 -24.35 -1.66 3.93
C ILE A 88 -24.73 -0.19 4.11
N GLY A 89 -24.27 0.68 3.20
CA GLY A 89 -24.47 2.13 3.27
C GLY A 89 -23.31 2.89 3.93
N LEU A 90 -22.53 2.20 4.77
CA LEU A 90 -21.33 2.73 5.43
C LEU A 90 -20.09 2.61 4.54
N TYR A 91 -19.91 1.45 3.88
CA TYR A 91 -18.77 1.18 3.02
C TYR A 91 -19.20 0.38 1.77
N PRO A 92 -19.27 0.98 0.57
CA PRO A 92 -18.95 2.38 0.26
C PRO A 92 -19.94 3.37 0.91
N PRO A 93 -19.55 4.62 1.19
CA PRO A 93 -20.43 5.64 1.75
C PRO A 93 -21.46 6.10 0.72
N THR A 94 -22.53 5.33 0.55
CA THR A 94 -23.62 5.67 -0.37
C THR A 94 -24.67 6.56 0.29
N ASP A 95 -24.73 6.58 1.62
CA ASP A 95 -25.63 7.42 2.40
C ASP A 95 -24.98 8.76 2.73
N GLU A 96 -25.60 9.88 2.33
CA GLU A 96 -25.09 11.23 2.59
C GLU A 96 -24.86 11.52 4.09
N LYS A 97 -25.66 10.89 4.96
CA LYS A 97 -25.54 11.00 6.42
C LYS A 97 -24.20 10.48 6.95
N VAL A 98 -23.64 9.46 6.32
CA VAL A 98 -22.35 8.87 6.73
C VAL A 98 -21.21 9.87 6.50
N LEU A 99 -21.30 10.66 5.43
CA LEU A 99 -20.32 11.71 5.13
C LEU A 99 -20.42 12.86 6.15
N GLU A 100 -21.63 13.28 6.52
CA GLU A 100 -21.85 14.30 7.56
C GLU A 100 -21.32 13.83 8.93
N GLU A 101 -21.60 12.58 9.30
CA GLU A 101 -21.08 11.97 10.53
C GLU A 101 -19.56 11.85 10.54
N PHE A 102 -18.96 11.52 9.39
CA PHE A 102 -17.51 11.45 9.24
C PHE A 102 -16.85 12.82 9.42
N GLU A 103 -17.37 13.87 8.81
CA GLU A 103 -16.83 15.24 8.97
C GLU A 103 -16.97 15.74 10.41
N ALA A 104 -18.08 15.42 11.08
CA ALA A 104 -18.26 15.71 12.50
C ALA A 104 -17.27 14.92 13.38
N TRP A 105 -17.05 13.64 13.08
CA TRP A 105 -16.09 12.79 13.79
C TRP A 105 -14.65 13.27 13.60
N LYS A 106 -14.28 13.62 12.36
CA LYS A 106 -12.95 14.14 12.02
C LYS A 106 -12.61 15.41 12.80
N SER A 107 -13.60 16.30 12.95
CA SER A 107 -13.46 17.53 13.75
C SER A 107 -13.28 17.27 15.26
N SER A 108 -13.72 16.11 15.76
CA SER A 108 -13.58 15.71 17.16
C SER A 108 -12.24 15.03 17.47
N GLN A 109 -11.58 14.47 16.44
CA GLN A 109 -10.27 13.82 16.55
C GLN A 109 -9.10 14.80 16.30
N SER A 110 -9.37 16.00 15.78
CA SER A 110 -8.37 17.04 15.56
C SER A 110 -8.12 17.90 16.82
N GLU A 111 -7.79 17.27 17.95
CA GLU A 111 -7.08 17.92 19.06
C GLU A 111 -5.84 17.09 19.41
N PRO A 112 -4.72 17.74 19.78
CA PRO A 112 -3.35 17.36 19.40
C PRO A 112 -2.72 16.19 20.14
#